data_AF-A0A819XES9-F1
#
_entry.id   AF-A0A819XES9-F1
#
_cell.length_a   1.000
_cell.length_b   1.000
_cell.length_c   1.000
_cell.angle_alpha   90.00
_cell.angle_beta   90.00
_cell.angle_gamma   90.00
#
_symmetry.space_group_name_H-M   'P 1'
#
loop_
_entity.id
_entity.type
_entity.pdbx_description
1 polymer ?
#
loop_
_entity_poly.entity_id
_entity_poly.type
_entity_poly.pdbx_seq_one_letter_code
_entity_poly.pdbx_strand_id
1 'polypeptide(L)' 'MAKRTKKVGIVGKYGTRYVALLHNMKRKCVGIWKCRSCQKIAVDGAYVYSTLTAAVIRSAVRRLRYMREQ' A
#
# COMPACT_ATOMS: atom_id res chain seq x y z
N MET A 1 -30.83 25.43 2.19
CA MET A 1 -30.01 24.32 1.64
C MET A 1 -29.32 23.60 2.79
N ALA A 2 -29.37 22.27 2.86
CA ALA A 2 -28.84 21.49 4.00
C ALA A 2 -27.55 20.72 3.64
N LYS A 3 -26.66 20.56 4.63
CA LYS A 3 -25.36 19.88 4.46
C LYS A 3 -25.55 18.37 4.34
N ARG A 4 -25.05 17.76 3.25
CA ARG A 4 -25.31 16.34 2.90
C ARG A 4 -24.45 15.28 3.64
N THR A 5 -23.23 15.57 4.12
CA THR A 5 -22.40 14.61 4.89
C THR A 5 -21.61 15.28 6.01
N LYS A 6 -21.41 14.58 7.14
CA LYS A 6 -20.65 15.10 8.31
C LYS A 6 -19.11 14.92 8.19
N LYS A 7 -18.62 13.77 7.68
CA LYS A 7 -17.17 13.41 7.64
C LYS A 7 -16.66 12.88 6.29
N VAL A 8 -17.54 12.34 5.44
CA VAL A 8 -17.16 11.47 4.31
C VAL A 8 -16.79 12.25 3.03
N GLY A 9 -17.36 13.44 2.82
CA GLY A 9 -16.95 14.35 1.74
C GLY A 9 -16.93 13.72 0.34
N ILE A 10 -15.98 14.12 -0.49
CA ILE A 10 -15.86 13.65 -1.89
C ILE A 10 -15.51 12.17 -2.00
N VAL A 11 -14.94 11.58 -0.94
CA VAL A 11 -14.65 10.14 -0.88
C VAL A 11 -15.97 9.38 -0.95
N GLY A 12 -17.11 9.97 -0.57
CA GLY A 12 -18.46 9.44 -0.84
C GLY A 12 -18.74 9.06 -2.30
N LYS A 13 -18.12 9.71 -3.30
CA LYS A 13 -18.23 9.28 -4.73
C LYS A 13 -17.50 7.96 -5.01
N TYR A 14 -16.51 7.66 -4.19
CA TYR A 14 -15.84 6.39 -4.06
C TYR A 14 -16.35 5.63 -2.81
N GLY A 15 -17.40 6.06 -2.09
CA GLY A 15 -17.71 5.58 -0.72
C GLY A 15 -16.52 5.70 0.27
N THR A 16 -16.45 4.88 1.30
CA THR A 16 -15.29 4.83 2.22
C THR A 16 -13.94 4.40 1.59
N ARG A 17 -13.80 4.30 0.25
CA ARG A 17 -12.75 3.49 -0.43
C ARG A 17 -11.31 4.03 -0.46
N TYR A 18 -10.98 5.28 -0.12
CA TYR A 18 -9.66 5.88 -0.47
C TYR A 18 -9.04 6.92 0.51
N VAL A 19 -9.38 6.93 1.80
CA VAL A 19 -8.89 7.97 2.73
C VAL A 19 -7.45 7.72 3.27
N ALA A 20 -6.53 8.56 2.78
CA ALA A 20 -5.39 9.20 3.47
C ALA A 20 -3.95 8.61 3.50
N LEU A 21 -3.66 7.33 3.22
CA LEU A 21 -2.25 6.83 3.24
C LEU A 21 -1.67 6.34 1.88
N LEU A 22 -2.47 6.31 0.81
CA LEU A 22 -2.16 5.62 -0.47
C LEU A 22 -1.68 6.53 -1.63
N HIS A 23 -1.23 7.77 -1.38
CA HIS A 23 -1.16 8.80 -2.44
C HIS A 23 -0.10 8.58 -3.55
N ASN A 24 1.08 8.03 -3.23
CA ASN A 24 2.15 7.89 -4.22
C ASN A 24 2.19 6.52 -4.88
N MET A 25 1.64 5.50 -4.23
CA MET A 25 1.74 4.12 -4.65
C MET A 25 0.38 3.62 -5.08
N LYS A 26 0.17 3.50 -6.39
CA LYS A 26 -1.10 3.10 -6.98
C LYS A 26 -0.99 1.68 -7.52
N ARG A 27 -2.00 0.86 -7.21
CA ARG A 27 -2.11 -0.47 -7.79
C ARG A 27 -2.38 -0.35 -9.29
N LYS A 28 -1.56 -1.03 -10.10
CA LYS A 28 -1.78 -1.15 -11.56
C LYS A 28 -2.60 -2.39 -11.90
N CYS A 29 -2.20 -3.52 -11.35
CA CYS A 29 -2.83 -4.83 -11.50
C CYS A 29 -2.63 -5.62 -10.20
N VAL A 30 -3.16 -6.84 -10.11
CA VAL A 30 -3.06 -7.65 -8.88
C VAL A 30 -1.59 -7.90 -8.53
N GLY A 31 -1.20 -7.51 -7.32
CA GLY A 31 0.16 -7.65 -6.80
C GLY A 31 1.18 -6.66 -7.35
N ILE A 32 0.81 -5.83 -8.34
CA ILE A 32 1.72 -4.89 -9.00
C ILE A 32 1.32 -3.46 -8.65
N TRP A 33 2.27 -2.75 -8.04
CA TRP A 33 2.12 -1.38 -7.57
C TRP A 33 3.09 -0.48 -8.30
N LYS A 34 2.60 0.63 -8.84
CA LYS A 34 3.45 1.66 -9.43
C LYS A 34 3.45 2.91 -8.57
N CYS A 35 4.65 3.33 -8.22
CA CYS A 35 4.91 4.64 -7.64
C CYS A 35 4.80 5.72 -8.72
N ARG A 36 3.96 6.73 -8.50
CA ARG A 36 3.81 7.84 -9.46
C ARG A 36 5.00 8.80 -9.44
N SER A 37 5.55 9.10 -8.25
CA SER A 37 6.68 10.04 -8.10
C SER A 37 8.01 9.41 -8.51
N CYS A 38 8.26 8.20 -8.02
CA CYS A 38 9.54 7.52 -8.19
C CYS A 38 9.59 6.57 -9.41
N GLN A 39 8.48 6.39 -10.11
CA GLN A 39 8.32 5.46 -11.26
C GLN A 39 8.69 3.99 -10.99
N LYS A 40 9.08 3.65 -9.76
CA LYS A 40 9.37 2.28 -9.34
C LYS A 40 8.12 1.42 -9.39
N ILE A 41 8.32 0.20 -9.85
CA ILE A 41 7.32 -0.86 -9.83
C ILE A 41 7.70 -1.78 -8.67
N ALA A 42 6.79 -1.96 -7.74
CA ALA A 42 6.95 -2.82 -6.60
C ALA A 42 5.92 -3.96 -6.69
N VAL A 43 6.39 -5.16 -6.35
CA VAL A 43 5.54 -6.35 -6.26
C VAL A 43 5.34 -6.66 -4.80
N ASP A 44 4.10 -6.64 -4.35
CA ASP A 44 3.70 -6.97 -2.97
C ASP A 44 2.23 -7.43 -3.01
N GLY A 45 1.47 -7.25 -1.94
CA GLY A 45 0.12 -7.78 -1.79
C GLY A 45 -0.86 -7.40 -2.89
N ALA A 46 -1.87 -8.26 -3.07
CA ALA A 46 -2.91 -8.13 -4.10
C ALA A 46 -3.78 -6.86 -3.97
N TYR A 47 -4.08 -6.47 -2.72
CA TYR A 47 -5.00 -5.38 -2.38
C TYR A 47 -4.39 -4.31 -1.46
N VAL A 48 -3.35 -4.69 -0.72
CA VAL A 48 -2.62 -3.81 0.20
C VAL A 48 -1.15 -3.83 -0.22
N TYR A 49 -0.52 -2.65 -0.22
CA TYR A 49 0.86 -2.48 -0.67
C TYR A 49 1.89 -3.23 0.20
N SER A 50 1.62 -3.49 1.48
CA SER A 50 2.54 -4.25 2.33
C SER A 50 1.76 -5.22 3.19
N THR A 51 1.98 -6.52 2.96
CA THR A 51 1.38 -7.57 3.80
C THR A 51 2.22 -7.82 5.06
N LEU A 52 1.57 -8.22 6.17
CA LEU A 52 2.23 -8.57 7.43
C LEU A 52 3.24 -9.71 7.23
N THR A 53 2.84 -10.76 6.51
CA THR A 53 3.69 -11.90 6.20
C THR A 53 4.92 -11.49 5.38
N ALA A 54 4.76 -10.62 4.38
CA ALA A 54 5.91 -10.09 3.63
C ALA A 54 6.84 -9.26 4.54
N ALA A 55 6.31 -8.48 5.48
CA ALA A 55 7.13 -7.73 6.44
C ALA A 55 7.97 -8.65 7.35
N VAL A 56 7.39 -9.75 7.84
CA VAL A 56 8.11 -10.75 8.67
C VAL A 56 9.15 -11.51 7.86
N ILE A 57 8.83 -11.92 6.62
CA ILE A 57 9.80 -12.61 5.76
C ILE A 57 11.00 -11.70 5.45
N ARG A 58 10.76 -10.40 5.17
CA ARG A 58 11.83 -9.42 4.92
C ARG A 58 12.79 -9.32 6.11
N SER A 59 12.29 -9.34 7.35
CA SER A 59 13.15 -9.29 8.53
C SER A 59 13.86 -10.61 8.81
N ALA A 60 13.20 -11.75 8.63
CA ALA A 60 13.79 -13.08 8.78
C ALA A 60 14.93 -13.32 7.77
N VAL A 61 14.71 -13.04 6.49
CA VAL A 61 15.74 -13.18 5.44
C VAL A 61 16.93 -12.26 5.70
N ARG A 62 16.70 -11.03 6.17
CA ARG A 62 17.80 -10.12 6.53
C ARG A 62 18.66 -10.68 7.66
N ARG A 63 18.05 -11.31 8.67
CA ARG A 63 18.78 -11.98 9.77
C ARG A 63 19.58 -13.20 9.29
N LEU A 64 18.97 -14.04 8.46
CA LEU A 64 19.63 -15.23 7.90
C LEU A 64 20.83 -14.87 7.01
N ARG A 65 20.73 -13.77 6.23
CA ARG A 65 21.86 -13.29 5.43
C ARG A 65 23.01 -12.80 6.29
N TYR A 66 22.72 -12.06 7.35
CA TYR A 66 23.72 -11.62 8.31
C TYR A 66 24.45 -12.80 8.98
N MET A 67 23.72 -13.85 9.38
CA MET A 67 24.31 -15.07 9.95
C MET A 67 25.16 -15.87 8.97
N ARG A 68 24.94 -15.75 7.66
CA ARG A 68 25.71 -16.43 6.61
C ARG A 68 27.02 -15.71 6.28
N GLU A 69 27.05 -14.39 6.45
CA GLU A 69 28.21 -13.54 6.13
C GLU A 69 29.25 -13.51 7.27
N GLN A 70 28.88 -13.98 8.47
CA GLN A 70 29.78 -14.27 9.59
C GLN A 70 30.44 -15.65 9.42
#